data_AF-D0TMI4-F1
#
_entry.id   AF-D0TMI4-F1
#
_cell.length_a   1.000
_cell.length_b   1.000
_cell.length_c   1.000
_cell.angle_alpha   90.00
_cell.angle_beta   90.00
_cell.angle_gamma   90.00
#
_symmetry.space_group_name_H-M   'P 1'
#
loop_
_entity.id
_entity.type
_entity.pdbx_description
1 polymer ?
#
loop_
_entity_poly.entity_id
_entity_poly.type
_entity_poly.pdbx_seq_one_letter_code
_entity_poly.pdbx_strand_id
1 'polypeptide(L)'
;MENKVLKAKFGSDKTPLYLGELSIPCYVLEDGTRVFSGRGIQNAIGANPNYSGTWLSKFINSKPISTNLPPGIYDKLSHPIKIKRPTASGSQSDTYGYEVTLLIDLCYAIIDAYDSRVYQVSEEYYKAARIITRAVSKVGIIALVDAVTGYDKEKKRAKDELQKFLNQFLSDEASKWIKTFEDSFFEMIYKMRGWNWTMTNKRPGVVGQWINNIVYERIAPLTLSTLNEKNPKNDKGYRKDKHHQFFTQDIGKPKLKEYLASVEALGRAANYNWNIFMELLDRAFPKQPQKIIDVEAEEIKEDSPNDEFDKGIDDILGYEPKED
;
A
#
# COMPACT_ATOMS: atom_id res chain seq x y z
N MET A 1 -3.68 19.22 -8.81
CA MET A 1 -3.35 17.79 -8.71
C MET A 1 -4.39 17.03 -9.50
N GLU A 2 -4.01 16.38 -10.59
CA GLU A 2 -4.93 15.57 -11.38
C GLU A 2 -5.50 14.44 -10.51
N ASN A 3 -6.83 14.32 -10.47
CA ASN A 3 -7.53 13.23 -9.80
C ASN A 3 -7.27 11.93 -10.57
N LYS A 4 -6.15 11.27 -10.26
CA LYS A 4 -5.80 9.95 -10.82
C LYS A 4 -6.94 8.96 -10.55
N VAL A 5 -7.55 8.45 -11.62
CA VAL A 5 -8.62 7.47 -11.53
C VAL A 5 -8.00 6.09 -11.35
N LEU A 6 -8.26 5.45 -10.21
CA LEU A 6 -7.72 4.12 -9.89
C LEU A 6 -8.62 3.01 -10.46
N LYS A 7 -8.01 1.94 -10.97
CA LYS A 7 -8.74 0.78 -11.50
C LYS A 7 -8.92 -0.30 -10.42
N ALA A 8 -10.13 -0.85 -10.29
CA ALA A 8 -10.37 -2.03 -9.48
C ALA A 8 -9.84 -3.28 -10.19
N LYS A 9 -8.89 -3.99 -9.54
CA LYS A 9 -8.29 -5.23 -10.05
C LYS A 9 -8.95 -6.49 -9.50
N PHE A 10 -9.50 -6.43 -8.29
CA PHE A 10 -10.15 -7.56 -7.64
C PHE A 10 -11.53 -7.17 -7.11
N GLY A 11 -12.39 -8.17 -6.94
CA GLY A 11 -13.77 -7.98 -6.52
C GLY A 11 -14.71 -7.56 -7.64
N SER A 12 -16.00 -7.78 -7.40
CA SER A 12 -17.08 -7.42 -8.31
C SER A 12 -18.37 -7.25 -7.52
N ASP A 13 -19.38 -6.65 -8.16
CA ASP A 13 -20.76 -6.65 -7.68
C ASP A 13 -21.35 -8.06 -7.54
N LYS A 14 -20.78 -9.06 -8.22
CA LYS A 14 -21.19 -10.47 -8.16
C LYS A 14 -20.51 -11.26 -7.03
N THR A 15 -19.49 -10.69 -6.40
CA THR A 15 -18.77 -11.28 -5.26
C THR A 15 -18.78 -10.30 -4.08
N PRO A 16 -19.97 -9.96 -3.54
CA PRO A 16 -20.07 -9.02 -2.44
C PRO A 16 -19.60 -9.67 -1.13
N LEU A 17 -19.16 -8.82 -0.19
CA LEU A 17 -18.96 -9.23 1.19
C LEU A 17 -20.31 -9.43 1.86
N TYR A 18 -20.51 -10.61 2.44
CA TYR A 18 -21.69 -10.93 3.23
C TYR A 18 -21.41 -10.76 4.72
N LEU A 19 -22.24 -9.97 5.41
CA LEU A 19 -22.23 -9.80 6.86
C LEU A 19 -23.63 -10.12 7.41
N GLY A 20 -23.88 -11.41 7.68
CA GLY A 20 -25.23 -11.90 7.93
C GLY A 20 -26.08 -11.82 6.66
N GLU A 21 -27.22 -11.14 6.73
CA GLU A 21 -28.10 -10.89 5.57
C GLU A 21 -27.67 -9.69 4.71
N LEU A 22 -26.68 -8.90 5.18
CA LEU A 22 -26.17 -7.75 4.46
C LEU A 22 -25.24 -8.19 3.32
N SER A 23 -25.40 -7.58 2.16
CA SER A 23 -24.56 -7.80 0.97
C SER A 23 -23.92 -6.49 0.52
N ILE A 24 -22.58 -6.44 0.51
CA ILE A 24 -21.81 -5.21 0.26
C ILE A 24 -20.81 -5.45 -0.87
N PRO A 25 -21.06 -4.92 -2.08
CA PRO A 25 -20.08 -4.96 -3.17
C PRO A 25 -18.75 -4.33 -2.76
N CYS A 26 -17.66 -5.07 -2.94
CA CYS A 26 -16.33 -4.69 -2.48
C CYS A 26 -15.28 -4.89 -3.58
N TYR A 27 -14.27 -4.03 -3.57
CA TYR A 27 -13.25 -3.99 -4.61
C TYR A 27 -11.86 -3.76 -4.00
N VAL A 28 -10.83 -4.26 -4.68
CA VAL A 28 -9.42 -3.89 -4.40
C VAL A 28 -8.85 -3.18 -5.62
N LEU A 29 -8.33 -1.98 -5.39
CA LEU A 29 -7.75 -1.11 -6.40
C LEU A 29 -6.33 -1.54 -6.77
N GLU A 30 -5.80 -0.97 -7.85
CA GLU A 30 -4.47 -1.31 -8.38
C GLU A 30 -3.29 -1.00 -7.45
N ASP A 31 -3.47 -0.07 -6.51
CA ASP A 31 -2.54 0.27 -5.44
C ASP A 31 -2.73 -0.61 -4.17
N GLY A 32 -3.70 -1.54 -4.22
CA GLY A 32 -4.11 -2.37 -3.11
C GLY A 32 -5.17 -1.73 -2.21
N THR A 33 -5.64 -0.52 -2.43
CA THR A 33 -6.67 0.09 -1.57
C THR A 33 -7.97 -0.71 -1.65
N ARG A 34 -8.57 -1.06 -0.51
CA ARG A 34 -9.86 -1.77 -0.46
C ARG A 34 -10.96 -0.75 -0.37
N VAL A 35 -11.97 -0.85 -1.22
CA VAL A 35 -13.07 0.11 -1.25
C VAL A 35 -14.45 -0.53 -1.32
N PHE A 36 -15.42 0.13 -0.68
CA PHE A 36 -16.84 -0.06 -0.94
C PHE A 36 -17.35 1.07 -1.85
N SER A 37 -18.37 0.79 -2.66
CA SER A 37 -19.10 1.85 -3.35
C SER A 37 -19.97 2.63 -2.38
N GLY A 38 -20.24 3.92 -2.67
CA GLY A 38 -21.16 4.71 -1.84
C GLY A 38 -22.53 4.06 -1.67
N ARG A 39 -23.10 3.49 -2.75
CA ARG A 39 -24.36 2.74 -2.67
C ARG A 39 -24.24 1.46 -1.85
N GLY A 40 -23.09 0.78 -1.89
CA GLY A 40 -22.80 -0.35 -1.00
C GLY A 40 -22.86 0.06 0.48
N ILE A 41 -22.24 1.19 0.85
CA ILE A 41 -22.31 1.73 2.22
C ILE A 41 -23.75 2.08 2.61
N GLN A 42 -24.49 2.78 1.74
CA GLN A 42 -25.89 3.14 1.98
C GLN A 42 -26.74 1.92 2.29
N ASN A 43 -26.65 0.89 1.44
CA ASN A 43 -27.42 -0.33 1.62
C ASN A 43 -27.00 -1.08 2.89
N ALA A 44 -25.70 -1.12 3.19
CA ALA A 44 -25.17 -1.79 4.38
C ALA A 44 -25.74 -1.20 5.68
N ILE A 45 -25.87 0.13 5.75
CA ILE A 45 -26.40 0.81 6.94
C ILE A 45 -27.94 0.89 6.96
N GLY A 46 -28.63 0.25 6.02
CA GLY A 46 -30.09 0.16 6.00
C GLY A 46 -30.80 1.35 5.34
N ALA A 47 -30.12 2.15 4.52
CA ALA A 47 -30.77 3.23 3.78
C ALA A 47 -31.76 2.68 2.74
N ASN A 48 -32.81 3.45 2.42
CA ASN A 48 -33.78 3.04 1.41
C ASN A 48 -33.07 2.84 0.05
N PRO A 49 -33.25 1.68 -0.64
CA PRO A 49 -32.58 1.40 -1.90
C PRO A 49 -32.86 2.42 -3.02
N ASN A 50 -33.99 3.12 -2.95
CA ASN A 50 -34.41 4.13 -3.92
C ASN A 50 -33.72 5.48 -3.73
N TYR A 51 -32.96 5.69 -2.64
CA TYR A 51 -32.23 6.93 -2.43
C TYR A 51 -31.09 7.11 -3.44
N SER A 52 -30.92 8.36 -3.90
CA SER A 52 -29.84 8.74 -4.80
C SER A 52 -28.47 8.49 -4.18
N GLY A 53 -27.42 8.41 -5.03
CA GLY A 53 -26.04 8.29 -4.55
C GLY A 53 -25.52 9.51 -3.79
N THR A 54 -26.23 10.65 -3.85
CA THR A 54 -25.94 11.85 -3.05
C THR A 54 -26.49 11.77 -1.63
N TRP A 55 -27.33 10.78 -1.31
CA TRP A 55 -27.89 10.62 0.03
C TRP A 55 -26.80 10.37 1.07
N LEU A 56 -25.80 9.55 0.77
CA LEU A 56 -24.71 9.25 1.71
C LEU A 56 -24.00 10.54 2.17
N SER A 57 -23.67 11.43 1.24
CA SER A 57 -23.05 12.72 1.57
C SER A 57 -23.95 13.57 2.48
N LYS A 58 -25.26 13.64 2.20
CA LYS A 58 -26.22 14.33 3.07
C LYS A 58 -26.31 13.71 4.47
N PHE A 59 -26.26 12.38 4.55
CA PHE A 59 -26.31 11.64 5.80
C PHE A 59 -25.07 11.89 6.66
N ILE A 60 -23.87 11.85 6.06
CA ILE A 60 -22.60 12.18 6.71
C ILE A 60 -22.61 13.63 7.23
N ASN A 61 -23.14 14.56 6.44
CA ASN A 61 -23.24 15.98 6.78
C ASN A 61 -24.37 16.29 7.78
N SER A 62 -25.20 15.31 8.14
CA SER A 62 -26.24 15.53 9.14
C SER A 62 -25.62 15.80 10.51
N LYS A 63 -26.26 16.66 11.30
CA LYS A 63 -25.76 17.05 12.62
C LYS A 63 -25.48 15.85 13.56
N PRO A 64 -26.32 14.80 13.61
CA PRO A 64 -26.06 13.64 14.46
C PRO A 64 -24.77 12.92 14.07
N ILE A 65 -24.53 12.73 12.77
CA ILE A 65 -23.37 11.96 12.29
C ILE A 65 -22.10 12.79 12.35
N SER A 66 -22.10 14.00 11.77
CA SER A 66 -20.94 14.89 11.75
C SER A 66 -20.40 15.23 13.16
N THR A 67 -21.27 15.28 14.18
CA THR A 67 -20.85 15.56 15.57
C THR A 67 -20.19 14.35 16.24
N ASN A 68 -20.48 13.11 15.79
CA ASN A 68 -19.99 11.88 16.38
C ASN A 68 -18.92 11.17 15.54
N LEU A 69 -18.51 11.73 14.40
CA LEU A 69 -17.41 11.20 13.61
C LEU A 69 -16.06 11.47 14.32
N PRO A 70 -15.13 10.50 14.32
CA PRO A 70 -13.78 10.75 14.83
C PRO A 70 -13.06 11.84 14.04
N PRO A 71 -12.09 12.56 14.65
CA PRO A 71 -11.31 13.58 13.96
C PRO A 71 -10.67 13.06 12.67
N GLY A 72 -10.78 13.82 11.58
CA GLY A 72 -10.21 13.49 10.27
C GLY A 72 -11.01 12.47 9.43
N ILE A 73 -12.02 11.79 9.99
CA ILE A 73 -12.86 10.86 9.23
C ILE A 73 -13.83 11.59 8.30
N TYR A 74 -14.35 12.75 8.73
CA TYR A 74 -15.22 13.58 7.91
C TYR A 74 -14.58 13.96 6.57
N ASP A 75 -13.31 14.36 6.58
CA ASP A 75 -12.59 14.75 5.37
C ASP A 75 -12.43 13.56 4.41
N LYS A 76 -12.11 12.38 4.94
CA LYS A 76 -12.00 11.14 4.15
C LYS A 76 -13.33 10.73 3.53
N LEU A 77 -14.43 10.86 4.27
CA LEU A 77 -15.79 10.59 3.80
C LEU A 77 -16.28 11.63 2.77
N SER A 78 -15.80 12.87 2.85
CA SER A 78 -16.16 13.94 1.91
C SER A 78 -15.35 13.89 0.61
N HIS A 79 -14.23 13.17 0.59
CA HIS A 79 -13.34 13.03 -0.58
C HIS A 79 -13.23 11.57 -1.03
N PRO A 80 -14.30 10.97 -1.59
CA PRO A 80 -14.24 9.61 -2.08
C PRO A 80 -13.31 9.47 -3.29
N ILE A 81 -12.74 8.28 -3.43
CA ILE A 81 -11.79 7.93 -4.48
C ILE A 81 -12.57 7.67 -5.77
N LYS A 82 -12.18 8.31 -6.88
CA LYS A 82 -12.77 8.01 -8.19
C LYS A 82 -12.17 6.70 -8.71
N ILE A 83 -13.02 5.69 -8.95
CA ILE A 83 -12.61 4.33 -9.32
C ILE A 83 -13.25 3.88 -10.63
N LYS A 84 -12.52 3.08 -11.41
CA LYS A 84 -13.03 2.35 -12.58
C LYS A 84 -13.33 0.90 -12.22
N ARG A 85 -14.58 0.46 -12.40
CA ARG A 85 -15.00 -0.94 -12.13
C ARG A 85 -14.78 -1.84 -13.35
N PRO A 86 -14.28 -3.08 -13.18
CA PRO A 86 -14.00 -3.99 -14.29
C PRO A 86 -15.26 -4.51 -15.02
N THR A 87 -16.42 -4.57 -14.35
CA THR A 87 -17.66 -5.16 -14.87
C THR A 87 -18.77 -4.14 -15.18
N ALA A 88 -18.43 -2.95 -15.65
CA ALA A 88 -19.46 -2.04 -16.18
C ALA A 88 -19.83 -2.46 -17.61
N SER A 89 -20.78 -3.38 -17.77
CA SER A 89 -21.53 -3.52 -19.02
C SER A 89 -22.39 -2.28 -19.21
N GLY A 90 -21.79 -1.19 -19.71
CA GLY A 90 -22.47 0.09 -19.97
C GLY A 90 -21.59 1.33 -19.79
N SER A 91 -22.06 2.44 -20.34
CA SER A 91 -21.35 3.72 -20.59
C SER A 91 -20.86 4.50 -19.36
N GLN A 92 -20.93 3.95 -18.14
CA GLN A 92 -20.37 4.57 -16.93
C GLN A 92 -19.56 3.56 -16.11
N SER A 93 -18.29 3.43 -16.48
CA SER A 93 -17.29 2.61 -15.77
C SER A 93 -16.75 3.29 -14.51
N ASP A 94 -16.95 4.60 -14.37
CA ASP A 94 -16.49 5.42 -13.25
C ASP A 94 -17.52 5.42 -12.09
N THR A 95 -17.04 5.26 -10.86
CA THR A 95 -17.85 5.45 -9.64
C THR A 95 -16.98 5.99 -8.50
N TYR A 96 -17.58 6.20 -7.33
CA TYR A 96 -16.90 6.67 -6.13
C TYR A 96 -16.77 5.54 -5.11
N GLY A 97 -15.53 5.28 -4.71
CA GLY A 97 -15.13 4.31 -3.70
C GLY A 97 -14.73 4.99 -2.40
N TYR A 98 -15.02 4.31 -1.29
CA TYR A 98 -14.65 4.71 0.06
C TYR A 98 -13.80 3.61 0.66
N GLU A 99 -12.70 3.95 1.33
CA GLU A 99 -11.90 2.97 2.05
C GLU A 99 -12.78 2.16 3.01
N VAL A 100 -12.63 0.83 3.01
CA VAL A 100 -13.55 -0.08 3.72
C VAL A 100 -13.62 0.15 5.23
N THR A 101 -12.57 0.73 5.82
CA THR A 101 -12.49 1.10 7.22
C THR A 101 -13.46 2.23 7.58
N LEU A 102 -13.74 3.14 6.65
CA LEU A 102 -14.65 4.26 6.86
C LEU A 102 -16.10 3.82 7.13
N LEU A 103 -16.50 2.64 6.66
CA LEU A 103 -17.79 2.06 7.03
C LEU A 103 -17.86 1.77 8.53
N ILE A 104 -16.76 1.30 9.12
CA ILE A 104 -16.69 0.98 10.56
C ILE A 104 -16.73 2.26 11.37
N ASP A 105 -15.97 3.29 10.97
CA ASP A 105 -15.99 4.59 11.62
C ASP A 105 -17.40 5.23 11.57
N LEU A 106 -18.07 5.13 10.41
CA LEU A 106 -19.45 5.58 10.26
C LEU A 106 -20.42 4.78 11.14
N CYS A 107 -20.24 3.47 11.27
CA CYS A 107 -21.06 2.64 12.15
C CYS A 107 -20.93 3.07 13.62
N TYR A 108 -19.71 3.35 14.10
CA TYR A 108 -19.51 3.86 15.45
C TYR A 108 -20.17 5.23 15.64
N ALA A 109 -20.03 6.16 14.69
CA ALA A 109 -20.70 7.45 14.77
C ALA A 109 -22.25 7.32 14.82
N ILE A 110 -22.84 6.37 14.09
CA ILE A 110 -24.28 6.07 14.16
C ILE A 110 -24.66 5.54 15.55
N ILE A 111 -23.87 4.61 16.09
CA ILE A 111 -24.08 4.01 17.41
C ILE A 111 -24.02 5.08 18.50
N ASP A 112 -22.96 5.88 18.50
CA ASP A 112 -22.74 6.94 19.50
C ASP A 112 -23.83 8.01 19.41
N ALA A 113 -24.22 8.42 18.20
CA ALA A 113 -25.31 9.37 18.01
C ALA A 113 -26.64 8.83 18.56
N TYR A 114 -26.95 7.56 18.32
CA TYR A 114 -28.17 6.92 18.84
C TYR A 114 -28.12 6.77 20.37
N ASP A 115 -27.02 6.26 20.92
CA ASP A 115 -26.86 5.98 22.35
C ASP A 115 -26.84 7.28 23.18
N SER A 116 -26.34 8.39 22.62
CA SER A 116 -26.34 9.70 23.26
C SER A 116 -27.74 10.25 23.55
N ARG A 117 -28.75 9.83 22.77
CA ARG A 117 -30.13 10.37 22.77
C ARG A 117 -30.24 11.89 22.57
N VAL A 118 -29.14 12.57 22.24
CA VAL A 118 -29.13 14.01 21.92
C VAL A 118 -29.84 14.27 20.60
N TYR A 119 -29.78 13.31 19.68
CA TYR A 119 -30.38 13.37 18.36
C TYR A 119 -31.29 12.17 18.11
N GLN A 120 -32.29 12.35 17.25
CA GLN A 120 -33.11 11.25 16.75
C GLN A 120 -32.40 10.57 15.57
N VAL A 121 -31.97 9.32 15.78
CA VAL A 121 -31.36 8.46 14.76
C VAL A 121 -32.25 7.23 14.55
N SER A 122 -32.40 6.78 13.30
CA SER A 122 -33.21 5.58 13.00
C SER A 122 -32.67 4.35 13.73
N GLU A 123 -33.57 3.60 14.37
CA GLU A 123 -33.23 2.33 15.03
C GLU A 123 -32.75 1.28 14.01
N GLU A 124 -33.18 1.36 12.76
CA GLU A 124 -32.70 0.50 11.68
C GLU A 124 -31.20 0.72 11.41
N TYR A 125 -30.78 1.99 11.35
CA TYR A 125 -29.36 2.35 11.12
C TYR A 125 -28.50 1.90 12.29
N TYR A 126 -29.00 2.09 13.51
CA TYR A 126 -28.35 1.61 14.74
C TYR A 126 -28.17 0.09 14.74
N LYS A 127 -29.23 -0.68 14.42
CA LYS A 127 -29.16 -2.14 14.35
C LYS A 127 -28.17 -2.61 13.28
N ALA A 128 -28.21 -2.02 12.08
CA ALA A 128 -27.29 -2.34 11.00
C ALA A 128 -25.83 -2.08 11.42
N ALA A 129 -25.55 -0.90 11.99
CA ALA A 129 -24.22 -0.53 12.47
C ALA A 129 -23.68 -1.51 13.54
N ARG A 130 -24.54 -1.96 14.47
CA ARG A 130 -24.17 -2.96 15.48
C ARG A 130 -23.91 -4.34 14.89
N ILE A 131 -24.67 -4.76 13.88
CA ILE A 131 -24.44 -6.03 13.19
C ILE A 131 -23.09 -6.00 12.49
N ILE A 132 -22.81 -4.94 11.73
CA ILE A 132 -21.56 -4.77 10.97
C ILE A 132 -20.36 -4.79 11.92
N THR A 133 -20.34 -3.92 12.93
CA THR A 133 -19.21 -3.81 13.88
C THR A 133 -18.94 -5.13 14.62
N ARG A 134 -19.99 -5.86 15.01
CA ARG A 134 -19.86 -7.19 15.62
C ARG A 134 -19.34 -8.24 14.66
N ALA A 135 -19.88 -8.29 13.44
CA ALA A 135 -19.51 -9.28 12.43
C ALA A 135 -18.02 -9.22 12.08
N VAL A 136 -17.45 -8.01 12.05
CA VAL A 136 -16.03 -7.81 11.71
C VAL A 136 -15.09 -7.88 12.92
N SER A 137 -15.59 -7.90 14.15
CA SER A 137 -14.79 -7.69 15.37
C SER A 137 -13.61 -8.66 15.57
N LYS A 138 -13.75 -9.92 15.15
CA LYS A 138 -12.70 -10.95 15.35
C LYS A 138 -11.65 -10.99 14.25
N VAL A 139 -12.02 -10.65 13.02
CA VAL A 139 -11.19 -10.86 11.81
C VAL A 139 -10.76 -9.54 11.17
N GLY A 140 -11.56 -8.49 11.32
CA GLY A 140 -11.35 -7.19 10.71
C GLY A 140 -11.92 -7.11 9.28
N ILE A 141 -12.45 -5.94 8.93
CA ILE A 141 -13.11 -5.72 7.63
C ILE A 141 -12.14 -5.89 6.45
N ILE A 142 -10.88 -5.49 6.61
CA ILE A 142 -9.85 -5.61 5.55
C ILE A 142 -9.60 -7.08 5.19
N ALA A 143 -9.42 -7.94 6.20
CA ALA A 143 -9.14 -9.35 5.98
C ALA A 143 -10.34 -10.08 5.34
N LEU A 144 -11.56 -9.72 5.74
CA LEU A 144 -12.77 -10.25 5.12
C LEU A 144 -12.90 -9.85 3.65
N VAL A 145 -12.60 -8.60 3.31
CA VAL A 145 -12.59 -8.13 1.92
C VAL A 145 -11.49 -8.82 1.12
N ASP A 146 -10.30 -8.99 1.69
CA ASP A 146 -9.20 -9.72 1.02
C ASP A 146 -9.60 -11.15 0.65
N ALA A 147 -10.27 -11.86 1.57
CA ALA A 147 -10.73 -13.22 1.36
C ALA A 147 -11.83 -13.31 0.29
N VAL A 148 -12.83 -12.43 0.34
CA VAL A 148 -13.97 -12.44 -0.60
C VAL A 148 -13.56 -12.02 -2.01
N THR A 149 -12.65 -11.05 -2.12
CA THR A 149 -12.15 -10.57 -3.42
C THR A 149 -11.10 -11.50 -4.04
N GLY A 150 -10.60 -12.48 -3.28
CA GLY A 150 -9.50 -13.36 -3.67
C GLY A 150 -8.13 -12.68 -3.65
N TYR A 151 -8.04 -11.46 -3.12
CA TYR A 151 -6.77 -10.73 -3.00
C TYR A 151 -5.82 -11.38 -1.99
N ASP A 152 -6.35 -12.13 -1.01
CA ASP A 152 -5.58 -12.99 -0.12
C ASP A 152 -4.74 -14.05 -0.87
N LYS A 153 -5.31 -14.65 -1.93
CA LYS A 153 -4.63 -15.64 -2.78
C LYS A 153 -3.50 -15.01 -3.57
N GLU A 154 -3.70 -13.81 -4.10
CA GLU A 154 -2.65 -13.03 -4.78
C GLU A 154 -1.52 -12.66 -3.83
N LYS A 155 -1.84 -12.17 -2.63
CA LYS A 155 -0.83 -11.94 -1.58
C LYS A 155 -0.04 -13.21 -1.26
N LYS A 156 -0.73 -14.34 -1.07
CA LYS A 156 -0.10 -15.62 -0.75
C LYS A 156 0.77 -16.12 -1.90
N ARG A 157 0.29 -16.00 -3.14
CA ARG A 157 1.05 -16.36 -4.34
C ARG A 157 2.29 -15.49 -4.48
N ALA A 158 2.17 -14.17 -4.33
CA ALA A 158 3.30 -13.25 -4.37
C ALA A 158 4.33 -13.60 -3.28
N LYS A 159 3.86 -13.95 -2.08
CA LYS A 159 4.71 -14.44 -0.99
C LYS A 159 5.40 -15.77 -1.32
N ASP A 160 4.68 -16.74 -1.86
CA ASP A 160 5.24 -18.05 -2.22
C ASP A 160 6.23 -17.95 -3.39
N GLU A 161 5.94 -17.11 -4.38
CA GLU A 161 6.82 -16.81 -5.51
C GLU A 161 8.07 -16.05 -5.05
N LEU A 162 7.92 -15.07 -4.16
CA LEU A 162 9.04 -14.45 -3.48
C LEU A 162 9.88 -15.48 -2.74
N GLN A 163 9.25 -16.34 -1.93
CA GLN A 163 9.97 -17.35 -1.16
C GLN A 163 10.70 -18.32 -2.08
N LYS A 164 10.10 -18.73 -3.21
CA LYS A 164 10.76 -19.55 -4.23
C LYS A 164 11.92 -18.84 -4.91
N PHE A 165 11.75 -17.56 -5.28
CA PHE A 165 12.83 -16.74 -5.81
C PHE A 165 13.96 -16.66 -4.81
N LEU A 166 13.69 -16.29 -3.55
CA LEU A 166 14.68 -16.26 -2.49
C LEU A 166 15.35 -17.64 -2.34
N ASN A 167 14.61 -18.75 -2.32
CA ASN A 167 15.18 -20.09 -2.21
C ASN A 167 16.09 -20.48 -3.39
N GLN A 168 15.87 -19.95 -4.61
CA GLN A 168 16.72 -20.22 -5.77
C GLN A 168 18.10 -19.54 -5.68
N PHE A 169 18.23 -18.50 -4.86
CA PHE A 169 19.47 -17.74 -4.70
C PHE A 169 20.17 -18.01 -3.35
N LEU A 170 19.68 -18.94 -2.52
CA LEU A 170 20.02 -19.05 -1.10
C LEU A 170 20.17 -20.49 -0.60
N SER A 171 21.11 -20.72 0.33
CA SER A 171 21.18 -21.98 1.08
C SER A 171 20.04 -22.12 2.09
N ASP A 172 19.67 -23.37 2.43
CA ASP A 172 18.55 -23.74 3.32
C ASP A 172 18.58 -23.05 4.70
N GLU A 173 19.75 -22.61 5.16
CA GLU A 173 19.92 -21.87 6.41
C GLU A 173 19.55 -20.39 6.29
N ALA A 174 19.74 -19.77 5.12
CA ALA A 174 19.41 -18.36 4.89
C ALA A 174 17.89 -18.10 4.79
N SER A 175 17.09 -19.09 4.39
CA SER A 175 15.62 -18.98 4.34
C SER A 175 14.96 -19.00 5.72
N LYS A 176 15.59 -19.62 6.73
CA LYS A 176 15.11 -19.56 8.13
C LYS A 176 15.28 -18.16 8.73
N TRP A 177 16.29 -17.40 8.28
CA TRP A 177 16.63 -16.07 8.79
C TRP A 177 15.98 -14.89 8.03
N ILE A 178 15.38 -15.13 6.85
CA ILE A 178 14.61 -14.11 6.10
C ILE A 178 13.37 -13.63 6.85
N LYS A 179 12.88 -14.36 7.86
CA LYS A 179 11.90 -13.84 8.82
C LYS A 179 12.36 -12.56 9.56
N THR A 180 13.63 -12.14 9.42
CA THR A 180 14.22 -10.97 10.11
C THR A 180 14.12 -9.66 9.29
N PHE A 181 14.04 -9.72 7.96
CA PHE A 181 13.57 -8.58 7.16
C PHE A 181 12.10 -8.87 6.89
N GLU A 182 11.21 -8.22 7.63
CA GLU A 182 9.78 -8.45 7.46
C GLU A 182 9.37 -8.16 6.01
N ASP A 183 8.50 -8.99 5.43
CA ASP A 183 8.03 -8.87 4.03
C ASP A 183 7.52 -7.43 3.75
N SER A 184 7.01 -6.76 4.78
CA SER A 184 6.59 -5.35 4.81
C SER A 184 7.65 -4.36 4.31
N PHE A 185 8.94 -4.59 4.58
CA PHE A 185 10.01 -3.67 4.17
C PHE A 185 10.15 -3.65 2.64
N PHE A 186 10.16 -4.83 2.02
CA PHE A 186 10.25 -4.94 0.57
C PHE A 186 8.97 -4.49 -0.11
N GLU A 187 7.80 -4.85 0.44
CA GLU A 187 6.51 -4.34 -0.03
C GLU A 187 6.47 -2.81 -0.02
N MET A 188 7.00 -2.19 1.04
CA MET A 188 7.08 -0.73 1.16
C MET A 188 7.94 -0.12 0.04
N ILE A 189 9.14 -0.64 -0.21
CA ILE A 189 10.01 -0.15 -1.30
C ILE A 189 9.33 -0.32 -2.67
N TYR A 190 8.66 -1.43 -2.90
CA TYR A 190 8.04 -1.69 -4.20
C TYR A 190 6.82 -0.81 -4.46
N LYS A 191 6.01 -0.56 -3.42
CA LYS A 191 4.94 0.45 -3.48
C LYS A 191 5.50 1.81 -3.87
N MET A 192 6.61 2.22 -3.27
CA MET A 192 7.25 3.51 -3.59
C MET A 192 7.80 3.61 -5.00
N ARG A 193 8.29 2.50 -5.55
CA ARG A 193 8.89 2.47 -6.89
C ARG A 193 7.88 2.21 -7.99
N GLY A 194 6.60 2.00 -7.66
CA GLY A 194 5.57 1.62 -8.63
C GLY A 194 5.85 0.27 -9.29
N TRP A 195 6.71 -0.55 -8.70
CA TRP A 195 7.09 -1.84 -9.25
C TRP A 195 6.06 -2.87 -8.83
N ASN A 196 5.58 -3.63 -9.82
CA ASN A 196 4.94 -4.91 -9.55
C ASN A 196 6.02 -5.98 -9.37
N TRP A 197 5.72 -7.00 -8.57
CA TRP A 197 6.70 -7.97 -8.08
C TRP A 197 7.46 -8.73 -9.19
N THR A 198 6.91 -8.76 -10.41
CA THR A 198 7.46 -9.41 -11.60
C THR A 198 8.64 -8.66 -12.23
N MET A 199 8.81 -7.35 -11.96
CA MET A 199 9.92 -6.54 -12.49
C MET A 199 11.24 -6.76 -11.74
N THR A 200 11.18 -7.25 -10.49
CA THR A 200 12.33 -7.42 -9.59
C THR A 200 13.33 -8.48 -10.07
N ASN A 201 12.84 -9.58 -10.65
CA ASN A 201 13.68 -10.68 -11.15
C ASN A 201 14.64 -10.24 -12.27
N LYS A 202 14.37 -9.07 -12.90
CA LYS A 202 15.19 -8.52 -13.97
C LYS A 202 16.28 -7.56 -13.48
N ARG A 203 16.23 -7.08 -12.23
CA ARG A 203 17.12 -5.99 -11.74
C ARG A 203 17.61 -6.18 -10.27
N PRO A 204 18.24 -7.30 -9.90
CA PRO A 204 18.70 -7.55 -8.52
C PRO A 204 19.76 -6.56 -8.02
N GLY A 205 20.60 -6.01 -8.90
CA GLY A 205 21.62 -5.02 -8.53
C GLY A 205 21.02 -3.71 -8.00
N VAL A 206 19.92 -3.25 -8.60
CA VAL A 206 19.23 -2.00 -8.23
C VAL A 206 18.64 -2.10 -6.82
N VAL A 207 18.02 -3.25 -6.49
CA VAL A 207 17.50 -3.52 -5.14
C VAL A 207 18.63 -3.52 -4.12
N GLY A 208 19.78 -4.13 -4.46
CA GLY A 208 20.97 -4.11 -3.60
C GLY A 208 21.47 -2.69 -3.30
N GLN A 209 21.49 -1.81 -4.29
CA GLN A 209 21.86 -0.40 -4.11
C GLN A 209 20.88 0.34 -3.20
N TRP A 210 19.57 0.08 -3.32
CA TRP A 210 18.59 0.68 -2.41
C TRP A 210 18.77 0.21 -0.98
N ILE A 211 19.01 -1.09 -0.75
CA ILE A 211 19.27 -1.61 0.60
C ILE A 211 20.54 -1.00 1.17
N ASN A 212 21.60 -0.85 0.37
CA ASN A 212 22.83 -0.17 0.84
C ASN A 212 22.53 1.26 1.29
N ASN A 213 21.84 2.05 0.46
CA ASN A 213 21.51 3.44 0.77
C ASN A 213 20.55 3.56 1.97
N ILE A 214 19.47 2.78 1.99
CA ILE A 214 18.41 2.89 2.99
C ILE A 214 18.83 2.28 4.33
N VAL A 215 19.69 1.26 4.33
CA VAL A 215 20.01 0.48 5.53
C VAL A 215 21.47 0.62 5.91
N TYR A 216 22.38 0.07 5.11
CA TYR A 216 23.76 -0.14 5.55
C TYR A 216 24.58 1.15 5.63
N GLU A 217 24.24 2.18 4.85
CA GLU A 217 24.89 3.49 4.93
C GLU A 217 24.43 4.34 6.12
N ARG A 218 23.31 3.97 6.78
CA ARG A 218 22.62 4.84 7.74
C ARG A 218 22.54 4.26 9.15
N ILE A 219 22.57 2.94 9.29
CA ILE A 219 22.38 2.27 10.59
C ILE A 219 23.49 2.58 11.60
N ALA A 220 24.75 2.68 11.14
CA ALA A 220 25.88 3.12 11.96
C ALA A 220 27.10 3.48 11.08
N PRO A 221 28.02 4.33 11.57
CA PRO A 221 29.29 4.61 10.91
C PRO A 221 30.04 3.33 10.51
N LEU A 222 30.73 3.39 9.37
CA LEU A 222 31.58 2.32 8.82
C LEU A 222 30.88 1.01 8.47
N THR A 223 29.57 0.88 8.71
CA THR A 223 28.83 -0.37 8.55
C THR A 223 28.96 -0.95 7.14
N LEU A 224 28.62 -0.17 6.10
CA LEU A 224 28.70 -0.67 4.72
C LEU A 224 30.14 -1.02 4.33
N SER A 225 31.12 -0.20 4.71
CA SER A 225 32.54 -0.50 4.43
C SER A 225 33.02 -1.79 5.10
N THR A 226 32.70 -2.01 6.37
CA THR A 226 33.07 -3.23 7.10
C THR A 226 32.33 -4.47 6.54
N LEU A 227 31.08 -4.31 6.10
CA LEU A 227 30.33 -5.38 5.46
C LEU A 227 30.92 -5.75 4.09
N ASN A 228 31.34 -4.75 3.30
CA ASN A 228 32.00 -4.98 2.02
C ASN A 228 33.35 -5.69 2.20
N GLU A 229 34.12 -5.36 3.23
CA GLU A 229 35.40 -6.02 3.59
C GLU A 229 35.16 -7.48 4.04
N LYS A 230 34.15 -7.74 4.88
CA LYS A 230 33.83 -9.09 5.39
C LYS A 230 33.20 -10.01 4.35
N ASN A 231 32.54 -9.44 3.35
CA ASN A 231 31.80 -10.18 2.35
C ASN A 231 32.11 -9.66 0.93
N PRO A 232 33.37 -9.71 0.46
CA PRO A 232 33.78 -9.09 -0.80
C PRO A 232 33.05 -9.68 -2.02
N LYS A 233 32.99 -8.90 -3.11
CA LYS A 233 32.51 -9.41 -4.39
C LYS A 233 33.61 -10.30 -4.98
N ASN A 234 33.22 -11.38 -5.63
CA ASN A 234 34.13 -12.19 -6.43
C ASN A 234 34.36 -11.54 -7.81
N ASP A 235 35.21 -12.15 -8.63
CA ASP A 235 35.57 -11.69 -9.98
C ASP A 235 34.36 -11.54 -10.93
N LYS A 236 33.23 -12.15 -10.58
CA LYS A 236 31.97 -12.10 -11.34
C LYS A 236 30.97 -11.09 -10.76
N GLY A 237 31.37 -10.31 -9.76
CA GLY A 237 30.54 -9.28 -9.11
C GLY A 237 29.58 -9.80 -8.04
N TYR A 238 29.58 -11.10 -7.74
CA TYR A 238 28.70 -11.73 -6.75
C TYR A 238 29.35 -11.82 -5.36
N ARG A 239 28.54 -11.72 -4.30
CA ARG A 239 29.00 -11.95 -2.93
C ARG A 239 28.67 -13.39 -2.50
N LYS A 240 29.55 -13.98 -1.69
CA LYS A 240 29.38 -15.35 -1.17
C LYS A 240 28.23 -15.43 -0.17
N ASP A 241 28.17 -14.47 0.75
CA ASP A 241 27.22 -14.42 1.84
C ASP A 241 26.34 -13.16 1.73
N LYS A 242 25.43 -12.94 2.69
CA LYS A 242 24.65 -11.70 2.79
C LYS A 242 25.17 -10.80 3.89
N HIS A 243 25.16 -9.49 3.65
CA HIS A 243 25.60 -8.49 4.63
C HIS A 243 24.93 -8.61 6.01
N HIS A 244 23.61 -8.84 6.08
CA HIS A 244 22.94 -8.95 7.37
C HIS A 244 23.39 -10.16 8.23
N GLN A 245 23.99 -11.18 7.62
CA GLN A 245 24.48 -12.36 8.36
C GLN A 245 25.69 -12.02 9.25
N PHE A 246 26.38 -10.92 8.97
CA PHE A 246 27.56 -10.49 9.71
C PHE A 246 27.24 -9.62 10.94
N PHE A 247 25.97 -9.34 11.22
CA PHE A 247 25.54 -8.63 12.43
C PHE A 247 25.54 -9.60 13.63
N THR A 248 26.03 -9.12 14.78
CA THR A 248 26.05 -9.91 16.02
C THR A 248 24.64 -10.26 16.48
N GLN A 249 24.45 -11.46 17.04
CA GLN A 249 23.12 -11.94 17.44
C GLN A 249 22.52 -11.09 18.56
N ASP A 250 23.32 -10.72 19.56
CA ASP A 250 22.81 -10.10 20.79
C ASP A 250 22.58 -8.59 20.67
N ILE A 251 23.26 -7.92 19.74
CA ILE A 251 23.26 -6.45 19.64
C ILE A 251 22.96 -5.98 18.22
N GLY A 252 23.69 -6.49 17.22
CA GLY A 252 23.59 -6.03 15.84
C GLY A 252 22.25 -6.34 15.19
N LYS A 253 21.74 -7.57 15.36
CA LYS A 253 20.45 -7.99 14.80
C LYS A 253 19.26 -7.27 15.43
N PRO A 254 19.15 -7.13 16.77
CA PRO A 254 18.10 -6.32 17.39
C PRO A 254 18.06 -4.88 16.88
N LYS A 255 19.23 -4.21 16.81
CA LYS A 255 19.32 -2.83 16.27
C LYS A 255 18.89 -2.72 14.81
N LEU A 256 19.29 -3.70 13.99
CA LEU A 256 18.85 -3.76 12.59
C LEU A 256 17.32 -3.87 12.48
N LYS A 257 16.70 -4.70 13.32
CA LYS A 257 15.24 -4.86 13.34
C LYS A 257 14.53 -3.55 13.72
N GLU A 258 14.98 -2.90 14.79
CA GLU A 258 14.43 -1.63 15.26
C GLU A 258 14.56 -0.51 14.20
N TYR A 259 15.71 -0.46 13.53
CA TYR A 259 15.94 0.46 12.43
C TYR A 259 14.98 0.21 11.27
N LEU A 260 14.82 -1.04 10.83
CA LEU A 260 13.91 -1.40 9.74
C LEU A 260 12.45 -1.02 10.06
N ALA A 261 11.99 -1.27 11.29
CA ALA A 261 10.65 -0.86 11.73
C ALA A 261 10.46 0.68 11.65
N SER A 262 11.51 1.44 12.00
CA SER A 262 11.50 2.90 11.89
C SER A 262 11.44 3.36 10.43
N VAL A 263 12.20 2.73 9.55
CA VAL A 263 12.17 2.98 8.10
C VAL A 263 10.78 2.69 7.52
N GLU A 264 10.15 1.59 7.93
CA GLU A 264 8.78 1.27 7.52
C GLU A 264 7.74 2.29 8.00
N ALA A 265 7.90 2.82 9.21
CA ALA A 265 7.06 3.89 9.71
C ALA A 265 7.21 5.17 8.87
N LEU A 266 8.43 5.53 8.46
CA LEU A 266 8.67 6.66 7.57
C LEU A 266 8.06 6.45 6.18
N GLY A 267 8.17 5.24 5.61
CA GLY A 267 7.53 4.94 4.32
C GLY A 267 6.01 5.05 4.36
N ARG A 268 5.38 4.62 5.47
CA ARG A 268 3.95 4.84 5.71
C ARG A 268 3.60 6.32 5.85
N ALA A 269 4.39 7.09 6.61
CA ALA A 269 4.19 8.52 6.79
C ALA A 269 4.33 9.31 5.48
N ALA A 270 5.22 8.87 4.58
CA ALA A 270 5.39 9.41 3.24
C ALA A 270 4.27 9.00 2.25
N ASN A 271 3.26 8.25 2.71
CA ASN A 271 2.25 7.62 1.86
C ASN A 271 2.87 6.85 0.68
N TYR A 272 3.99 6.16 0.93
CA TYR A 272 4.78 5.46 -0.08
C TYR A 272 5.18 6.33 -1.28
N ASN A 273 5.41 7.64 -1.10
CA ASN A 273 6.07 8.47 -2.10
C ASN A 273 7.59 8.42 -1.89
N TRP A 274 8.35 7.99 -2.91
CA TRP A 274 9.81 7.83 -2.80
C TRP A 274 10.54 9.11 -2.41
N ASN A 275 10.19 10.26 -3.00
CA ASN A 275 10.90 11.50 -2.75
C ASN A 275 10.64 12.00 -1.32
N ILE A 276 9.38 12.00 -0.89
CA ILE A 276 9.00 12.37 0.49
C ILE A 276 9.64 11.40 1.49
N PHE A 277 9.64 10.10 1.18
CA PHE A 277 10.29 9.09 2.01
C PHE A 277 11.78 9.36 2.18
N MET A 278 12.49 9.64 1.09
CA MET A 278 13.93 9.93 1.14
C MET A 278 14.22 11.21 1.93
N GLU A 279 13.42 12.27 1.79
CA GLU A 279 13.56 13.49 2.60
C GLU A 279 13.37 13.22 4.10
N LEU A 280 12.34 12.44 4.47
CA LEU A 280 12.10 12.04 5.85
C LEU A 280 13.23 11.14 6.37
N LEU A 281 13.71 10.22 5.54
CA LEU A 281 14.80 9.30 5.87
C LEU A 281 16.13 10.05 6.04
N ASP A 282 16.45 11.02 5.18
CA ASP A 282 17.65 11.84 5.28
C ASP A 282 17.63 12.72 6.53
N ARG A 283 16.45 13.22 6.93
CA ARG A 283 16.27 14.01 8.14
C ARG A 283 16.37 13.17 9.42
N ALA A 284 15.72 12.01 9.45
CA ALA A 284 15.66 11.15 10.64
C ALA A 284 16.92 10.29 10.81
N PHE A 285 17.47 9.79 9.70
CA PHE A 285 18.57 8.84 9.64
C PHE A 285 19.55 9.25 8.53
N PRO A 286 20.31 10.37 8.70
CA PRO A 286 21.28 10.81 7.71
C PRO A 286 22.35 9.74 7.46
N LYS A 287 22.92 9.76 6.26
CA LYS A 287 24.03 8.86 5.91
C LYS A 287 25.19 9.05 6.90
N GLN A 288 25.72 7.93 7.36
CA GLN A 288 26.81 7.87 8.30
C GLN A 288 28.14 7.81 7.54
N PRO A 289 29.23 8.36 8.11
CA PRO A 289 30.54 8.32 7.47
C PRO A 289 30.96 6.86 7.19
N GLN A 290 31.38 6.60 5.95
CA GLN A 290 31.93 5.32 5.49
C GLN A 290 33.41 5.51 5.14
N LYS A 291 34.20 4.43 5.14
CA LYS A 291 35.54 4.51 4.52
C LYS A 291 35.35 4.78 3.02
N ILE A 292 36.13 5.73 2.49
CA ILE A 292 36.28 5.90 1.05
C ILE A 292 36.98 4.64 0.55
N ILE A 293 36.25 3.84 -0.22
CA ILE A 293 36.80 2.75 -0.99
C ILE A 293 36.74 3.27 -2.43
N ASP A 294 37.88 3.37 -3.10
CA ASP A 294 37.94 3.71 -4.53
C ASP A 294 37.27 2.57 -5.32
N VAL A 295 35.95 2.65 -5.45
CA VAL A 295 35.17 1.82 -6.35
C VAL A 295 35.02 2.63 -7.62
N GLU A 296 35.64 2.17 -8.71
CA GLU A 296 35.41 2.71 -10.04
C GLU A 296 33.90 2.90 -10.26
N ALA A 297 33.50 4.15 -10.45
CA ALA A 297 32.11 4.52 -10.58
C ALA A 297 31.57 3.90 -11.88
N GLU A 298 30.73 2.87 -11.78
CA GLU A 298 29.85 2.51 -12.89
C GLU A 298 28.92 3.70 -13.15
N GLU A 299 29.13 4.37 -14.28
CA GLU A 299 28.32 5.49 -14.73
C GLU A 299 26.83 5.12 -14.68
N ILE A 300 26.08 5.95 -13.97
CA ILE A 300 24.63 5.90 -13.90
C ILE A 300 24.11 6.20 -15.30
N LYS A 301 23.70 5.16 -16.04
CA LYS A 301 22.69 5.37 -17.07
C LYS A 301 21.38 5.65 -16.34
N GLU A 302 20.98 6.91 -16.33
CA GLU A 302 19.60 7.28 -16.03
C GLU A 302 18.71 6.59 -17.08
N ASP A 303 18.20 5.41 -16.75
CA ASP A 303 16.99 4.90 -17.38
C ASP A 303 15.85 5.84 -16.96
N SER A 304 15.72 6.95 -17.69
CA SER A 304 14.42 7.61 -17.88
C SER A 304 13.43 6.54 -18.33
N PRO A 305 12.15 6.56 -17.87
CA PRO A 305 11.16 5.59 -18.32
C PRO A 305 10.75 5.87 -19.77
N ASN A 306 11.65 5.60 -20.72
CA ASN A 306 11.32 5.48 -22.13
C ASN A 306 11.14 4.00 -22.46
N ASP A 307 9.98 3.46 -22.14
CA ASP A 307 9.49 2.22 -22.75
C ASP A 307 8.02 2.43 -23.20
N GLU A 308 7.90 2.62 -24.52
CA GLU A 308 6.75 2.35 -25.40
C GLU A 308 5.39 3.05 -25.24
N PHE A 309 5.19 3.98 -24.29
CA PHE A 309 3.90 4.71 -24.21
C PHE A 309 3.86 6.00 -25.09
N ASP A 310 5.02 6.60 -25.41
CA ASP A 310 5.07 7.91 -26.11
C ASP A 310 5.14 7.84 -27.64
N LYS A 311 5.18 6.65 -28.26
CA LYS A 311 5.14 6.51 -29.73
C LYS A 311 3.77 6.78 -30.37
N GLY A 312 2.76 7.14 -29.58
CA GLY A 312 1.40 7.38 -30.05
C GLY A 312 0.92 8.83 -29.95
N ILE A 313 1.77 9.77 -29.52
CA ILE A 313 1.39 11.19 -29.36
C ILE A 313 1.92 12.07 -30.50
N ASP A 314 3.04 11.69 -31.13
CA ASP A 314 3.60 12.46 -32.26
C ASP A 314 2.79 12.30 -33.58
N ASP A 315 1.95 11.27 -33.70
CA ASP A 315 1.05 11.07 -34.85
C ASP A 315 -0.23 11.93 -34.80
N ILE A 316 -0.43 12.77 -33.76
CA ILE A 316 -1.66 13.55 -33.55
C ILE A 316 -1.43 15.07 -33.59
N LEU A 317 -0.18 15.57 -33.49
CA LEU A 317 0.10 17.01 -33.53
C LEU A 317 1.15 17.33 -34.60
N GLY A 318 0.66 17.65 -35.80
CA GLY A 318 1.46 18.18 -36.90
C GLY A 318 2.09 19.53 -36.56
N TYR A 319 3.27 19.49 -35.98
CA TYR A 319 4.08 20.66 -35.69
C TYR A 319 5.47 20.51 -36.33
N GLU A 320 5.68 21.23 -37.44
CA GLU A 320 7.00 21.47 -38.02
C GLU A 320 7.55 22.80 -37.48
N PRO A 321 8.57 22.81 -36.61
CA PRO A 321 9.40 23.99 -36.43
C PRO A 321 10.48 24.01 -37.52
N LYS A 322 10.46 25.10 -38.29
CA LYS A 322 11.43 25.45 -39.33
C LYS A 322 12.84 25.56 -38.75
N GLU A 323 13.81 25.09 -39.54
CA GLU A 323 15.24 25.29 -39.33
C GLU A 323 15.60 26.79 -39.44
N ASP A 324 16.37 27.26 -38.46
CA ASP A 324 17.56 28.11 -38.64
C ASP A 324 18.46 27.96 -37.39
#